data_AF-A0A3M2VRF3-F1
#
_entry.id   AF-A0A3M2VRF3-F1
#
_cell.length_a   1.000
_cell.length_b   1.000
_cell.length_c   1.000
_cell.angle_alpha   90.00
_cell.angle_beta   90.00
_cell.angle_gamma   90.00
#
_symmetry.space_group_name_H-M   'P 1'
#
loop_
_entity.id
_entity.type
_entity.pdbx_description
1 polymer ?
#
loop_
_entity_poly.entity_id
_entity_poly.type
_entity_poly.pdbx_seq_one_letter_code
_entity_poly.pdbx_strand_id
1 'polypeptide(L)'
;KVEPPEEGTLPLASGDDFSQCLFYSEPQSDAKKGLWYFDSRPHRVIVLDRLRDAPKTGHLTGENRKGGDALHALFDKLPEDTVLNITLVITPQDVLEAHLEKLARKSVGDNQASALTREAVDEARKLIGRKHKLYRGNVVFYLTGKDEQQLESRSMELANAMLSVGMEPVYPRDEVAPLSSYLRWLPASFDVNKKHALDWYTQMMLAQHVANLSPIWGRASGTGNPGITLFNRGGAPLTFDP
;
A
#
# COMPACT_ATOMS: atom_id res chain seq x y z
N LYS A 1 19.29 29.79 -3.25
CA LYS A 1 20.35 28.86 -2.82
C LYS A 1 20.45 29.01 -1.31
N VAL A 2 19.90 28.08 -0.55
CA VAL A 2 20.14 27.99 0.89
C VAL A 2 21.34 27.07 1.02
N GLU A 3 22.41 27.54 1.66
CA GLU A 3 23.59 26.71 1.91
C GLU A 3 23.22 25.61 2.92
N PRO A 4 23.71 24.37 2.73
CA PRO A 4 23.49 23.31 3.71
C PRO A 4 24.17 23.69 5.04
N PRO A 5 23.53 23.43 6.18
CA PRO A 5 24.12 23.71 7.50
C PRO A 5 25.40 22.88 7.72
N GLU A 6 26.37 23.45 8.44
CA GLU A 6 27.65 22.79 8.76
C GLU A 6 27.44 21.54 9.63
N GLU A 7 28.18 20.47 9.32
CA GLU A 7 28.14 19.20 10.04
C GLU A 7 28.39 19.40 11.55
N GLY A 8 27.38 19.11 12.37
CA GLY A 8 27.44 19.25 13.83
C GLY A 8 26.78 20.50 14.41
N THR A 9 26.23 21.40 13.59
CA THR A 9 25.37 22.48 14.09
C THR A 9 23.95 21.97 14.37
N LEU A 10 23.50 22.15 15.62
CA LEU A 10 22.11 21.92 15.99
C LEU A 10 21.23 22.94 15.25
N PRO A 11 20.18 22.51 14.52
CA PRO A 11 19.28 23.45 13.86
C PRO A 11 18.64 24.36 14.92
N LEU A 12 18.58 25.67 14.62
CA LEU A 12 17.81 26.61 15.43
C LEU A 12 16.37 26.11 15.46
N ALA A 13 15.82 25.87 16.66
CA ALA A 13 14.44 25.48 16.83
C ALA A 13 13.52 26.62 16.35
N SER A 14 13.17 26.61 15.07
CA SER A 14 12.21 27.53 14.48
C SER A 14 10.86 26.85 14.37
N GLY A 15 10.05 27.00 15.40
CA GLY A 15 8.67 26.54 15.38
C GLY A 15 8.10 26.30 16.77
N ASP A 16 6.80 26.54 16.91
CA ASP A 16 6.05 26.28 18.14
C ASP A 16 5.52 24.83 18.18
N ASP A 17 5.68 24.07 17.08
CA ASP A 17 5.21 22.70 16.90
C ASP A 17 6.23 21.84 16.14
N PHE A 18 6.33 20.55 16.51
CA PHE A 18 7.21 19.56 15.90
C PHE A 18 6.97 19.43 14.38
N SER A 19 5.74 19.61 13.94
CA SER A 19 5.37 19.57 12.52
C SER A 19 6.09 20.62 11.66
N GLN A 20 6.45 21.76 12.25
CA GLN A 20 7.19 22.85 11.58
C GLN A 20 8.68 22.53 11.41
N CYS A 21 9.20 21.56 12.17
CA CYS A 21 10.58 21.09 12.10
C CYS A 21 10.75 19.84 11.23
N LEU A 22 9.67 19.27 10.69
CA LEU A 22 9.72 18.07 9.84
C LEU A 22 10.18 18.36 8.40
N PHE A 23 9.88 19.55 7.88
CA PHE A 23 10.23 19.93 6.51
C PHE A 23 11.11 21.18 6.50
N TYR A 24 12.40 21.01 6.21
CA TYR A 24 13.34 22.12 6.05
C TYR A 24 13.18 22.84 4.70
N SER A 25 12.53 22.19 3.74
CA SER A 25 12.20 22.76 2.43
C SER A 25 10.74 22.52 2.07
N GLU A 26 10.14 23.45 1.33
CA GLU A 26 8.77 23.33 0.85
C GLU A 26 8.65 22.15 -0.15
N PRO A 27 7.68 21.23 0.03
CA PRO A 27 7.41 20.19 -0.94
C PRO A 27 7.04 20.76 -2.31
N GLN A 28 7.61 20.20 -3.38
CA GLN A 28 7.32 20.61 -4.75
C GLN A 28 6.59 19.50 -5.51
N SER A 29 5.62 19.85 -6.34
CA SER A 29 4.93 18.90 -7.22
C SER A 29 5.22 19.19 -8.68
N ASP A 30 5.60 18.17 -9.45
CA ASP A 30 5.65 18.25 -10.92
C ASP A 30 4.48 17.43 -11.51
N ALA A 31 3.46 18.13 -12.00
CA ALA A 31 2.28 17.52 -12.59
C ALA A 31 2.54 16.85 -13.95
N LYS A 32 3.56 17.29 -14.71
CA LYS A 32 3.91 16.67 -15.99
C LYS A 32 4.58 15.32 -15.78
N LYS A 33 5.43 15.22 -14.76
CA LYS A 33 6.13 13.98 -14.38
C LYS A 33 5.32 13.11 -13.42
N GLY A 34 4.32 13.68 -12.75
CA GLY A 34 3.53 13.00 -11.74
C GLY A 34 4.31 12.71 -10.46
N LEU A 35 5.26 13.57 -10.10
CA LEU A 35 6.19 13.35 -8.99
C LEU A 35 6.06 14.42 -7.91
N TRP A 36 6.19 13.99 -6.66
CA TRP A 36 6.45 14.87 -5.53
C TRP A 36 7.95 14.95 -5.26
N TYR A 37 8.43 16.10 -4.85
CA TYR A 37 9.79 16.32 -4.42
C TYR A 37 9.79 16.79 -2.97
N PHE A 38 10.46 16.02 -2.11
CA PHE A 38 10.70 16.38 -0.71
C PHE A 38 12.22 16.48 -0.56
N ASP A 39 12.72 17.64 -0.13
CA ASP A 39 14.15 17.92 -0.04
C ASP A 39 14.93 17.57 -1.32
N SER A 40 14.36 17.95 -2.47
CA SER A 40 14.86 17.68 -3.83
C SER A 40 14.94 16.20 -4.23
N ARG A 41 14.50 15.27 -3.38
CA ARG A 41 14.39 13.84 -3.72
C ARG A 41 13.05 13.60 -4.41
N PRO A 42 12.98 12.88 -5.54
CA PRO A 42 11.70 12.54 -6.16
C PRO A 42 11.04 11.35 -5.46
N HIS A 43 9.73 11.44 -5.27
CA HIS A 43 8.89 10.43 -4.65
C HIS A 43 7.72 10.04 -5.55
N ARG A 44 7.34 8.77 -5.47
CA ARG A 44 6.22 8.18 -6.19
C ARG A 44 5.51 7.15 -5.33
N VAL A 45 4.24 6.92 -5.61
CA VAL A 45 3.47 5.79 -5.10
C VAL A 45 3.19 4.80 -6.23
N ILE A 46 3.32 3.51 -5.95
CA ILE A 46 2.91 2.41 -6.83
C ILE A 46 1.74 1.69 -6.17
N VAL A 47 0.62 1.66 -6.88
CA VAL A 47 -0.63 1.05 -6.41
C VAL A 47 -0.68 -0.40 -6.86
N LEU A 48 -1.14 -1.31 -6.01
CA LEU A 48 -1.46 -2.68 -6.41
C LEU A 48 -2.79 -2.68 -7.17
N ASP A 49 -2.79 -3.08 -8.45
CA ASP A 49 -4.01 -3.22 -9.25
C ASP A 49 -4.77 -4.49 -8.85
N ARG A 50 -4.10 -5.64 -8.85
CA ARG A 50 -4.77 -6.91 -8.54
C ARG A 50 -3.81 -7.97 -8.03
N LEU A 51 -4.41 -8.99 -7.42
CA LEU A 51 -3.76 -10.24 -7.06
C LEU A 51 -4.16 -11.30 -8.08
N ARG A 52 -3.19 -11.88 -8.78
CA ARG A 52 -3.43 -12.98 -9.73
C ARG A 52 -3.79 -14.28 -9.03
N ASP A 53 -3.18 -14.50 -7.86
CA ASP A 53 -3.40 -15.65 -7.00
C ASP A 53 -3.72 -15.19 -5.57
N ALA A 54 -4.39 -16.04 -4.80
CA ALA A 54 -4.61 -15.77 -3.38
C ALA A 54 -3.26 -15.68 -2.64
N PRO A 55 -3.00 -14.60 -1.88
CA PRO A 55 -1.72 -14.40 -1.20
C PRO A 55 -1.57 -15.44 -0.09
N LYS A 56 -0.38 -16.01 0.04
CA LYS A 56 -0.07 -16.99 1.08
C LYS A 56 0.22 -16.30 2.41
N THR A 57 0.15 -17.03 3.52
CA THR A 57 0.54 -16.50 4.84
C THR A 57 1.97 -15.96 4.79
N GLY A 58 2.16 -14.68 5.14
CA GLY A 58 3.45 -14.01 5.02
C GLY A 58 3.90 -13.77 3.58
N HIS A 59 2.97 -13.43 2.68
CA HIS A 59 3.26 -13.30 1.25
C HIS A 59 4.36 -12.25 0.95
N LEU A 60 4.37 -11.16 1.72
CA LEU A 60 5.35 -10.07 1.58
C LEU A 60 6.54 -10.24 2.54
N THR A 61 6.25 -10.47 3.82
CA THR A 61 7.23 -10.39 4.92
C THR A 61 7.62 -11.74 5.50
N GLY A 62 6.98 -12.83 5.07
CA GLY A 62 7.32 -14.18 5.48
C GLY A 62 8.50 -14.73 4.68
N GLU A 63 9.43 -15.37 5.38
CA GLU A 63 10.54 -16.08 4.77
C GLU A 63 10.02 -17.26 3.95
N ASN A 64 10.36 -17.30 2.67
CA ASN A 64 9.97 -18.39 1.77
C ASN A 64 11.19 -19.17 1.28
N ARG A 65 11.09 -20.51 1.32
CA ARG A 65 12.05 -21.42 0.68
C ARG A 65 11.69 -21.57 -0.81
N LYS A 66 11.98 -20.58 -1.63
CA LYS A 66 11.88 -20.75 -3.09
C LYS A 66 13.23 -21.26 -3.62
N GLY A 67 13.41 -22.58 -3.60
CA GLY A 67 14.37 -23.29 -4.47
C GLY A 67 15.84 -23.34 -4.07
N GLY A 68 16.22 -22.93 -2.85
CA GLY A 68 17.59 -23.04 -2.33
C GLY A 68 17.64 -22.99 -0.79
N ASP A 69 18.86 -23.04 -0.22
CA ASP A 69 19.09 -23.00 1.23
C ASP A 69 18.83 -21.63 1.86
N ALA A 70 18.79 -20.55 1.05
CA ALA A 70 18.62 -19.20 1.55
C ALA A 70 17.13 -18.83 1.75
N LEU A 71 16.79 -18.46 2.98
CA LEU A 71 15.48 -17.93 3.38
C LEU A 71 15.46 -16.42 3.17
N HIS A 72 14.56 -15.92 2.33
CA HIS A 72 14.36 -14.49 2.13
C HIS A 72 12.87 -14.16 2.13
N ALA A 73 12.51 -13.00 2.67
CA ALA A 73 11.20 -12.41 2.43
C ALA A 73 11.17 -11.73 1.06
N LEU A 74 9.98 -11.50 0.50
CA LEU A 74 9.87 -10.68 -0.71
C LEU A 74 10.28 -9.23 -0.41
N PHE A 75 9.93 -8.76 0.78
CA PHE A 75 10.24 -7.40 1.22
C PHE A 75 11.74 -7.08 1.18
N ASP A 76 12.59 -8.06 1.46
CA ASP A 76 14.06 -7.93 1.42
C ASP A 76 14.60 -7.73 -0.01
N LYS A 77 13.81 -8.04 -1.04
CA LYS A 77 14.14 -7.87 -2.46
C LYS A 77 13.58 -6.59 -3.04
N LEU A 78 12.78 -5.86 -2.27
CA LEU A 78 12.27 -4.58 -2.73
C LEU A 78 13.39 -3.53 -2.66
N PRO A 79 13.30 -2.46 -3.45
CA PRO A 79 14.23 -1.36 -3.35
C PRO A 79 14.34 -0.84 -1.91
N GLU A 80 15.53 -0.41 -1.52
CA GLU A 80 15.73 0.30 -0.25
C GLU A 80 14.78 1.50 -0.12
N ASP A 81 14.40 1.82 1.11
CA ASP A 81 13.45 2.89 1.46
C ASP A 81 12.01 2.66 0.95
N THR A 82 11.66 1.45 0.49
CA THR A 82 10.28 1.13 0.11
C THR A 82 9.38 1.10 1.35
N VAL A 83 8.31 1.91 1.36
CA VAL A 83 7.30 1.90 2.43
C VAL A 83 6.02 1.26 1.92
N LEU A 84 5.60 0.17 2.56
CA LEU A 84 4.31 -0.46 2.33
C LEU A 84 3.22 0.24 3.15
N ASN A 85 2.13 0.62 2.50
CA ASN A 85 0.92 1.06 3.17
C ASN A 85 -0.27 0.21 2.73
N ILE A 86 -0.97 -0.35 3.72
CA ILE A 86 -2.22 -1.08 3.54
C ILE A 86 -3.32 -0.26 4.20
N THR A 87 -4.24 0.27 3.38
CA THR A 87 -5.44 0.94 3.87
C THR A 87 -6.61 -0.04 3.87
N LEU A 88 -7.27 -0.20 5.01
CA LEU A 88 -8.45 -1.05 5.16
C LEU A 88 -9.61 -0.25 5.75
N VAL A 89 -10.76 -0.31 5.08
CA VAL A 89 -12.03 0.25 5.55
C VAL A 89 -12.96 -0.89 5.94
N ILE A 90 -13.22 -0.99 7.23
CA ILE A 90 -14.11 -2.01 7.80
C ILE A 90 -15.55 -1.57 7.56
N THR A 91 -16.23 -2.23 6.62
CA THR A 91 -17.64 -1.97 6.31
C THR A 91 -18.53 -3.03 6.99
N PRO A 92 -19.69 -2.63 7.56
CA PRO A 92 -20.72 -3.58 7.99
C PRO A 92 -21.11 -4.54 6.87
N GLN A 93 -21.25 -5.83 7.22
CA GLN A 93 -21.43 -6.89 6.20
C GLN A 93 -22.83 -6.89 5.59
N ASP A 94 -23.84 -6.44 6.33
CA ASP A 94 -25.20 -6.21 5.86
C ASP A 94 -25.26 -5.14 4.75
N VAL A 95 -24.54 -4.03 4.93
CA VAL A 95 -24.41 -2.97 3.91
C VAL A 95 -23.77 -3.51 2.64
N LEU A 96 -22.75 -4.36 2.80
CA LEU A 96 -22.11 -5.03 1.68
C LEU A 96 -23.06 -5.98 0.95
N GLU A 97 -23.77 -6.85 1.68
CA GLU A 97 -24.73 -7.78 1.09
C GLU A 97 -25.82 -7.05 0.31
N ALA A 98 -26.35 -5.95 0.85
CA ALA A 98 -27.32 -5.10 0.16
C ALA A 98 -26.74 -4.47 -1.12
N HIS A 99 -25.47 -4.06 -1.11
CA HIS A 99 -24.80 -3.55 -2.29
C HIS A 99 -24.63 -4.63 -3.38
N LEU A 100 -24.23 -5.85 -2.99
CA LEU A 100 -24.12 -6.98 -3.90
C LEU A 100 -25.48 -7.37 -4.51
N GLU A 101 -26.54 -7.37 -3.71
CA GLU A 101 -27.90 -7.63 -4.19
C GLU A 101 -28.35 -6.57 -5.20
N LYS A 102 -28.06 -5.29 -4.92
CA LYS A 102 -28.34 -4.20 -5.85
C LYS A 102 -27.58 -4.35 -7.17
N LEU A 103 -26.33 -4.83 -7.13
CA LEU A 103 -25.55 -5.14 -8.34
C LEU A 103 -26.19 -6.28 -9.14
N ALA A 104 -26.53 -7.40 -8.49
CA ALA A 104 -27.20 -8.52 -9.15
C ALA A 104 -28.52 -8.11 -9.83
N ARG A 105 -29.34 -7.29 -9.14
CA ARG A 105 -30.61 -6.77 -9.69
C ARG A 105 -30.43 -5.80 -10.85
N LYS A 106 -29.28 -5.12 -10.96
CA LYS A 106 -28.98 -4.20 -12.08
C LYS A 106 -28.37 -4.90 -13.28
N SER A 107 -27.73 -6.04 -13.07
CA SER A 107 -27.18 -6.88 -14.12
C SER A 107 -28.28 -7.73 -14.76
N VAL A 108 -29.21 -7.10 -15.49
CA VAL A 108 -30.40 -7.76 -16.12
C VAL A 108 -30.18 -8.07 -17.60
N GLY A 109 -29.12 -7.54 -18.22
CA GLY A 109 -28.86 -7.79 -19.64
C GLY A 109 -28.53 -9.25 -19.96
N ASP A 110 -28.84 -9.65 -21.19
CA ASP A 110 -28.43 -10.93 -21.81
C ASP A 110 -27.02 -10.85 -22.44
N ASN A 111 -26.25 -9.82 -22.10
CA ASN A 111 -24.85 -9.73 -22.51
C ASN A 111 -23.94 -10.51 -21.55
N GLN A 112 -22.79 -10.92 -22.08
CA GLN A 112 -21.79 -11.70 -21.34
C GLN A 112 -21.31 -10.99 -20.06
N ALA A 113 -21.17 -9.66 -20.10
CA ALA A 113 -20.75 -8.87 -18.93
C ALA A 113 -21.76 -8.96 -17.77
N SER A 114 -23.07 -8.93 -18.07
CA SER A 114 -24.11 -9.08 -17.05
C SER A 114 -24.14 -10.49 -16.46
N ALA A 115 -23.91 -11.52 -17.30
CA ALA A 115 -23.81 -12.89 -16.83
C ALA A 115 -22.63 -13.09 -15.85
N LEU A 116 -21.43 -12.63 -16.23
CA LEU A 116 -20.23 -12.69 -15.38
C LEU A 116 -20.41 -11.90 -14.07
N THR A 117 -21.10 -10.76 -14.12
CA THR A 117 -21.37 -9.98 -12.91
C THR A 117 -22.27 -10.74 -11.93
N ARG A 118 -23.30 -11.42 -12.43
CA ARG A 118 -24.19 -12.26 -11.58
C ARG A 118 -23.42 -13.41 -10.95
N GLU A 119 -22.60 -14.10 -11.75
CA GLU A 119 -21.73 -15.18 -11.27
C GLU A 119 -20.77 -14.70 -10.17
N ALA A 120 -20.09 -13.57 -10.38
CA ALA A 120 -19.19 -12.98 -9.37
C ALA A 120 -19.92 -12.58 -8.09
N VAL A 121 -21.15 -12.05 -8.18
CA VAL A 121 -21.97 -11.75 -7.00
C VAL A 121 -22.33 -13.03 -6.24
N ASP A 122 -22.72 -14.09 -6.94
CA ASP A 122 -23.06 -15.37 -6.30
C ASP A 122 -21.85 -16.02 -5.62
N GLU A 123 -20.66 -15.93 -6.21
CA GLU A 123 -19.42 -16.35 -5.57
C GLU A 123 -19.10 -15.54 -4.31
N ALA A 124 -19.22 -14.22 -4.38
CA ALA A 124 -19.01 -13.34 -3.23
C ALA A 124 -19.98 -13.69 -2.08
N ARG A 125 -21.25 -13.96 -2.40
CA ARG A 125 -22.26 -14.39 -1.41
C ARG A 125 -21.92 -15.74 -0.79
N LYS A 126 -21.43 -16.71 -1.56
CA LYS A 126 -20.96 -18.00 -1.03
C LYS A 126 -19.81 -17.82 -0.05
N LEU A 127 -18.86 -16.93 -0.34
CA LEU A 127 -17.73 -16.62 0.55
C LEU A 127 -18.21 -15.98 1.85
N ILE A 128 -19.11 -15.00 1.77
CA ILE A 128 -19.70 -14.34 2.95
C ILE A 128 -20.49 -15.34 3.80
N GLY A 129 -21.28 -16.22 3.15
CA GLY A 129 -22.03 -17.30 3.82
C GLY A 129 -21.13 -18.31 4.56
N ARG A 130 -19.89 -18.51 4.09
CA ARG A 130 -18.84 -19.30 4.77
C ARG A 130 -18.12 -18.54 5.89
N LYS A 131 -18.67 -17.40 6.34
CA LYS A 131 -18.13 -16.51 7.37
C LYS A 131 -16.84 -15.78 6.99
N HIS A 132 -16.44 -15.77 5.71
CA HIS A 132 -15.37 -14.88 5.28
C HIS A 132 -15.85 -13.42 5.29
N LYS A 133 -14.96 -12.52 5.68
CA LYS A 133 -15.24 -11.08 5.70
C LYS A 133 -14.61 -10.42 4.49
N LEU A 134 -15.39 -9.59 3.81
CA LEU A 134 -14.95 -8.82 2.66
C LEU A 134 -14.98 -7.33 3.06
N TYR A 135 -13.88 -6.64 2.79
CA TYR A 135 -13.67 -5.25 3.15
C TYR A 135 -13.20 -4.45 1.95
N ARG A 136 -13.33 -3.13 2.06
CA ARG A 136 -12.76 -2.19 1.09
C ARG A 136 -11.33 -1.88 1.51
N GLY A 137 -10.39 -1.91 0.58
CA GLY A 137 -9.01 -1.57 0.89
C GLY A 137 -8.17 -1.26 -0.33
N ASN A 138 -6.94 -0.86 -0.08
CA ASN A 138 -5.92 -0.65 -1.10
C ASN A 138 -4.55 -0.98 -0.50
N VAL A 139 -3.62 -1.41 -1.35
CA VAL A 139 -2.23 -1.70 -1.00
C VAL A 139 -1.35 -0.87 -1.92
N VAL A 140 -0.49 -0.05 -1.33
CA VAL A 140 0.43 0.80 -2.06
C VAL A 140 1.85 0.70 -1.53
N PHE A 141 2.80 1.05 -2.39
CA PHE A 141 4.22 1.10 -2.09
C PHE A 141 4.75 2.49 -2.43
N TYR A 142 5.33 3.16 -1.44
CA TYR A 142 6.03 4.42 -1.64
C TYR A 142 7.47 4.15 -1.98
N LEU A 143 7.97 4.88 -2.98
CA LEU A 143 9.34 4.86 -3.43
C LEU A 143 9.92 6.27 -3.40
N THR A 144 11.20 6.35 -3.10
CA THR A 144 12.02 7.55 -3.22
C THR A 144 13.31 7.23 -3.96
N GLY A 145 13.86 8.23 -4.66
CA GLY A 145 15.17 8.17 -5.31
C GLY A 145 16.04 9.36 -4.91
N LYS A 146 17.33 9.29 -5.24
CA LYS A 146 18.25 10.45 -5.21
C LYS A 146 17.97 11.37 -6.41
N ASP A 147 17.59 10.78 -7.53
CA ASP A 147 17.20 11.43 -8.76
C ASP A 147 16.08 10.63 -9.46
N GLU A 148 15.53 11.19 -10.54
CA GLU A 148 14.42 10.60 -11.28
C GLU A 148 14.81 9.28 -11.97
N GLN A 149 16.07 9.14 -12.36
CA GLN A 149 16.57 7.92 -13.01
C GLN A 149 16.64 6.75 -12.02
N GLN A 150 17.12 7.00 -10.81
CA GLN A 150 17.10 6.03 -9.73
C GLN A 150 15.67 5.68 -9.34
N LEU A 151 14.77 6.67 -9.22
CA LEU A 151 13.37 6.39 -8.90
C LEU A 151 12.70 5.50 -9.96
N GLU A 152 13.01 5.71 -11.24
CA GLU A 152 12.49 4.89 -12.32
C GLU A 152 13.04 3.45 -12.26
N SER A 153 14.35 3.30 -12.02
CA SER A 153 14.97 1.98 -11.81
C SER A 153 14.34 1.24 -10.63
N ARG A 154 14.16 1.91 -9.48
CA ARG A 154 13.50 1.35 -8.29
C ARG A 154 12.04 0.97 -8.58
N SER A 155 11.33 1.79 -9.37
CA SER A 155 9.96 1.50 -9.80
C SER A 155 9.88 0.19 -10.60
N MET A 156 10.81 -0.03 -11.54
CA MET A 156 10.86 -1.26 -12.33
C MET A 156 11.25 -2.48 -11.48
N GLU A 157 12.22 -2.32 -10.58
CA GLU A 157 12.65 -3.37 -9.66
C GLU A 157 11.49 -3.83 -8.74
N LEU A 158 10.77 -2.89 -8.12
CA LEU A 158 9.56 -3.18 -7.35
C LEU A 158 8.53 -3.93 -8.20
N ALA A 159 8.25 -3.43 -9.41
CA ALA A 159 7.23 -4.02 -10.27
C ALA A 159 7.57 -5.47 -10.64
N ASN A 160 8.83 -5.74 -10.98
CA ASN A 160 9.32 -7.09 -11.29
C ASN A 160 9.23 -8.01 -10.06
N ALA A 161 9.59 -7.52 -8.88
CA ALA A 161 9.48 -8.28 -7.63
C ALA A 161 8.02 -8.65 -7.34
N MET A 162 7.08 -7.71 -7.49
CA MET A 162 5.64 -7.94 -7.31
C MET A 162 5.10 -8.96 -8.31
N LEU A 163 5.43 -8.83 -9.60
CA LEU A 163 4.97 -9.76 -10.64
C LEU A 163 5.45 -11.19 -10.37
N SER A 164 6.65 -11.37 -9.81
CA SER A 164 7.21 -12.69 -9.47
C SER A 164 6.43 -13.46 -8.40
N VAL A 165 5.53 -12.78 -7.67
CA VAL A 165 4.67 -13.35 -6.62
C VAL A 165 3.18 -13.22 -6.93
N GLY A 166 2.82 -12.93 -8.20
CA GLY A 166 1.43 -12.80 -8.62
C GLY A 166 0.74 -11.52 -8.14
N MET A 167 1.51 -10.48 -7.79
CA MET A 167 1.00 -9.15 -7.47
C MET A 167 1.20 -8.25 -8.68
N GLU A 168 0.12 -7.67 -9.19
CA GLU A 168 0.15 -6.86 -10.40
C GLU A 168 0.08 -5.36 -10.02
N PRO A 169 1.18 -4.61 -10.16
CA PRO A 169 1.18 -3.18 -9.91
C PRO A 169 0.56 -2.38 -11.06
N VAL A 170 -0.02 -1.23 -10.74
CA VAL A 170 -0.30 -0.19 -11.71
C VAL A 170 1.04 0.43 -12.13
N TYR A 171 1.38 0.36 -13.41
CA TYR A 171 2.59 1.01 -13.90
C TYR A 171 2.48 2.53 -13.74
N PRO A 172 3.59 3.23 -13.45
CA PRO A 172 3.56 4.68 -13.25
C PRO A 172 2.92 5.49 -14.39
N ARG A 173 3.05 5.01 -15.63
CA ARG A 173 2.45 5.63 -16.83
C ARG A 173 0.94 5.43 -16.95
N ASP A 174 0.41 4.40 -16.30
CA ASP A 174 -0.99 4.01 -16.37
C ASP A 174 -1.79 4.56 -15.16
N GLU A 175 -1.09 5.10 -14.15
CA GLU A 175 -1.70 5.79 -13.02
C GLU A 175 -2.30 7.12 -13.47
N VAL A 176 -3.61 7.28 -13.27
CA VAL A 176 -4.39 8.41 -13.80
C VAL A 176 -4.05 9.72 -13.08
N ALA A 177 -3.81 9.68 -11.77
CA ALA A 177 -3.60 10.88 -10.96
C ALA A 177 -2.51 10.66 -9.90
N PRO A 178 -1.24 10.49 -10.30
CA PRO A 178 -0.17 10.02 -9.40
C PRO A 178 0.08 10.97 -8.22
N LEU A 179 0.01 12.29 -8.42
CA LEU A 179 0.14 13.26 -7.34
C LEU A 179 -1.00 13.14 -6.30
N SER A 180 -2.21 12.89 -6.77
CA SER A 180 -3.38 12.70 -5.89
C SER A 180 -3.33 11.34 -5.20
N SER A 181 -2.92 10.29 -5.90
CA SER A 181 -2.74 8.95 -5.34
C SER A 181 -1.67 8.96 -4.24
N TYR A 182 -0.58 9.72 -4.42
CA TYR A 182 0.46 9.87 -3.40
C TYR A 182 -0.11 10.40 -2.07
N LEU A 183 -0.87 11.50 -2.13
CA LEU A 183 -1.47 12.12 -0.95
C LEU A 183 -2.62 11.28 -0.37
N ARG A 184 -3.46 10.70 -1.23
CA ARG A 184 -4.64 9.92 -0.82
C ARG A 184 -4.28 8.76 0.08
N TRP A 185 -3.17 8.10 -0.22
CA TRP A 185 -2.74 6.90 0.47
C TRP A 185 -1.74 7.17 1.58
N LEU A 186 -1.50 8.44 1.96
CA LEU A 186 -0.65 8.71 3.11
C LEU A 186 -1.25 8.01 4.34
N PRO A 187 -0.40 7.46 5.24
CA PRO A 187 -0.88 6.88 6.48
C PRO A 187 -1.85 7.82 7.19
N ALA A 188 -2.98 7.28 7.65
CA ALA A 188 -4.06 8.03 8.32
C ALA A 188 -4.71 9.18 7.51
N SER A 189 -4.42 9.33 6.21
CA SER A 189 -4.99 10.41 5.38
C SER A 189 -6.25 10.00 4.58
N PHE A 190 -6.67 8.73 4.65
CA PHE A 190 -7.83 8.26 3.89
C PHE A 190 -9.14 8.70 4.55
N ASP A 191 -9.87 9.58 3.85
CA ASP A 191 -11.17 10.08 4.32
C ASP A 191 -12.32 9.28 3.68
N VAL A 192 -12.96 8.46 4.51
CA VAL A 192 -14.12 7.62 4.13
C VAL A 192 -15.36 8.43 3.80
N ASN A 193 -15.47 9.68 4.27
CA ASN A 193 -16.64 10.53 4.07
C ASN A 193 -16.59 11.27 2.73
N LYS A 194 -15.45 11.26 2.04
CA LYS A 194 -15.36 11.83 0.70
C LYS A 194 -16.26 11.07 -0.27
N LYS A 195 -16.98 11.83 -1.09
CA LYS A 195 -17.84 11.29 -2.14
C LYS A 195 -17.05 10.33 -3.04
N HIS A 196 -17.58 9.14 -3.28
CA HIS A 196 -16.97 8.09 -4.09
C HIS A 196 -15.63 7.54 -3.59
N ALA A 197 -15.20 7.85 -2.36
CA ALA A 197 -13.93 7.35 -1.83
C ALA A 197 -13.86 5.80 -1.85
N LEU A 198 -14.95 5.15 -1.47
CA LEU A 198 -15.07 3.69 -1.47
C LEU A 198 -15.32 3.10 -2.86
N ASP A 199 -15.79 3.90 -3.81
CA ASP A 199 -16.15 3.45 -5.16
C ASP A 199 -14.94 3.49 -6.10
N TRP A 200 -14.16 4.57 -6.05
CA TRP A 200 -13.11 4.85 -7.05
C TRP A 200 -11.72 4.42 -6.61
N TYR A 201 -11.46 4.42 -5.31
CA TYR A 201 -10.08 4.27 -4.81
C TYR A 201 -9.84 2.96 -4.09
N THR A 202 -10.90 2.28 -3.65
CA THR A 202 -10.76 1.03 -2.87
C THR A 202 -11.31 -0.16 -3.62
N GLN A 203 -10.66 -1.29 -3.41
CA GLN A 203 -11.00 -2.58 -4.00
C GLN A 203 -11.55 -3.51 -2.93
N MET A 204 -12.27 -4.54 -3.37
CA MET A 204 -12.76 -5.57 -2.46
C MET A 204 -11.66 -6.56 -2.14
N MET A 205 -11.35 -6.73 -0.87
CA MET A 205 -10.33 -7.64 -0.37
C MET A 205 -10.89 -8.52 0.75
N LEU A 206 -10.59 -9.81 0.69
CA LEU A 206 -10.88 -10.70 1.80
C LEU A 206 -9.99 -10.34 2.98
N ALA A 207 -10.56 -10.35 4.19
CA ALA A 207 -9.81 -10.09 5.43
C ALA A 207 -8.60 -11.02 5.56
N GLN A 208 -8.74 -12.29 5.12
CA GLN A 208 -7.64 -13.25 5.07
C GLN A 208 -6.50 -12.80 4.15
N HIS A 209 -6.82 -12.24 2.97
CA HIS A 209 -5.81 -11.79 2.02
C HIS A 209 -5.03 -10.59 2.58
N VAL A 210 -5.73 -9.66 3.22
CA VAL A 210 -5.10 -8.52 3.91
C VAL A 210 -4.20 -9.00 5.04
N ALA A 211 -4.65 -9.95 5.86
CA ALA A 211 -3.83 -10.54 6.92
C ALA A 211 -2.58 -11.24 6.36
N ASN A 212 -2.71 -11.94 5.23
CA ASN A 212 -1.60 -12.63 4.57
C ASN A 212 -0.55 -11.68 3.98
N LEU A 213 -0.97 -10.49 3.54
CA LEU A 213 -0.08 -9.42 3.05
C LEU A 213 0.52 -8.57 4.18
N SER A 214 -0.11 -8.54 5.35
CA SER A 214 0.29 -7.64 6.44
C SER A 214 1.76 -7.85 6.90
N PRO A 215 2.44 -6.79 7.35
CA PRO A 215 3.87 -6.84 7.69
C PRO A 215 4.18 -7.49 9.04
N ILE A 216 3.31 -8.38 9.56
CA ILE A 216 3.45 -9.00 10.89
C ILE A 216 4.14 -10.37 10.86
N TRP A 217 4.44 -10.90 9.68
CA TRP A 217 4.98 -12.26 9.52
C TRP A 217 6.51 -12.33 9.57
N GLY A 218 7.18 -11.17 9.59
CA GLY A 218 8.64 -11.05 9.59
C GLY A 218 9.29 -11.36 10.94
N ARG A 219 10.62 -11.56 10.90
CA ARG A 219 11.49 -11.74 12.08
C ARG A 219 12.24 -10.47 12.48
N ALA A 220 12.00 -9.36 11.78
CA ALA A 220 12.65 -8.09 12.08
C ALA A 220 12.25 -7.61 13.49
N SER A 221 13.16 -6.92 14.16
CA SER A 221 12.93 -6.27 15.46
C SER A 221 12.50 -4.81 15.32
N GLY A 222 12.26 -4.36 14.08
CA GLY A 222 11.85 -3.01 13.73
C GLY A 222 13.01 -2.02 13.69
N THR A 223 12.73 -0.75 13.97
CA THR A 223 13.68 0.37 13.89
C THR A 223 14.72 0.38 15.00
N GLY A 224 14.49 -0.38 16.09
CA GLY A 224 15.34 -0.35 17.29
C GLY A 224 14.99 0.79 18.26
N ASN A 225 14.08 1.69 17.89
CA ASN A 225 13.60 2.79 18.72
C ASN A 225 12.25 2.41 19.37
N PRO A 226 12.13 2.44 20.71
CA PRO A 226 10.93 1.99 21.41
C PRO A 226 9.84 3.08 21.43
N GLY A 227 9.19 3.34 20.30
CA GLY A 227 7.95 4.13 20.24
C GLY A 227 6.73 3.26 20.58
N ILE A 228 6.51 2.21 19.77
CA ILE A 228 5.54 1.13 19.99
C ILE A 228 6.31 -0.19 20.09
N THR A 229 6.05 -0.97 21.14
CA THR A 229 6.70 -2.25 21.39
C THR A 229 5.71 -3.41 21.27
N LEU A 230 6.00 -4.34 20.37
CA LEU A 230 5.29 -5.61 20.16
C LEU A 230 6.29 -6.78 20.24
N PHE A 231 5.83 -7.98 19.92
CA PHE A 231 6.70 -9.15 19.72
C PHE A 231 6.59 -9.62 18.27
N ASN A 232 7.73 -9.86 17.62
CA ASN A 232 7.74 -10.49 16.32
C ASN A 232 7.43 -11.99 16.42
N ARG A 233 7.30 -12.66 15.27
CA ARG A 233 7.01 -14.11 15.22
C ARG A 233 8.04 -14.98 15.96
N GLY A 234 9.29 -14.51 16.07
CA GLY A 234 10.37 -15.20 16.79
C GLY A 234 10.33 -14.99 18.31
N GLY A 235 9.37 -14.23 18.84
CA GLY A 235 9.28 -13.87 20.25
C GLY A 235 10.27 -12.77 20.67
N ALA A 236 10.99 -12.15 19.72
CA ALA A 236 11.85 -11.02 20.00
C ALA A 236 11.05 -9.70 19.99
N PRO A 237 11.47 -8.68 20.77
CA PRO A 237 10.83 -7.37 20.74
C PRO A 237 10.84 -6.77 19.33
N LEU A 238 9.69 -6.28 18.88
CA LEU A 238 9.49 -5.50 17.66
C LEU A 238 9.22 -4.05 18.07
N THR A 239 10.11 -3.14 17.71
CA THR A 239 10.06 -1.72 18.11
C THR A 239 10.00 -0.83 16.88
N PHE A 240 8.99 0.03 16.79
CA PHE A 240 8.88 1.01 15.72
C PHE A 240 8.33 2.34 16.23
N ASP A 241 8.75 3.42 15.60
CA ASP A 241 8.30 4.79 15.86
C ASP A 241 7.21 5.13 14.82
N PRO A 242 6.04 5.71 15.20
CA PRO A 242 4.99 6.13 14.27
C PRO A 242 5.40 7.24 13.29
#